data_AF-A0A3M2BJT9-F1
#
_entry.id   AF-A0A3M2BJT9-F1
#
_cell.length_a   1.000
_cell.length_b   1.000
_cell.length_c   1.000
_cell.angle_alpha   90.00
_cell.angle_beta   90.00
_cell.angle_gamma   90.00
#
_symmetry.space_group_name_H-M   'P 1'
#
loop_
_entity.id
_entity.type
_entity.pdbx_description
1 polymer ?
#
loop_
_entity_poly.entity_id
_entity_poly.type
_entity_poly.pdbx_seq_one_letter_code
_entity_poly.pdbx_strand_id
1 'polypeptide(L)'
;MVMIKKWGAGLGALLLLLGLAAEVSGQVATFRFRQIAGSGSTYTIVGVWNGDLTSIAVGDTILTRNGDDCVFGVITTLISQDPSERIFTAEVSDFQDLRMGEGIIYRGSLSKLPPNIVGDILGCVLDHIAGGSTSQERDTMHNLFYTLEMTSLYDDHPNYPRQAGENFDSLELAVDVAPYLQQLVDTAAITGGTILLGAWQHTIKSQINVPEGVIIKGQSAGKYGVYSLPYQPWRNSGTIIYFEPSQPNQAAFYFKPSGGYEARLGGIEDVTIMGSNIHPGTKAIVVDGDGAIFSSGHFEDVHIHGFRDGVGIMLTSRNGGGVTYNTFNNIRIRDADTSVFLFAEANGFTNTNTFDGLYISGGALDYGVLAMTYTKGDPTADCNHNVFHGGSIEPQYSRYGHFVVKNDAWVIVKDTRFEATQQFAFWPDTPIIRLMPGTQENLIEAFASIPIQNEGANIVKTRSPKNAYPNAISSNRFINTA
;
A
#
# COMPACT_ATOMS: atom_id res chain seq x y z
N MET A 1 -39.13 20.46 -78.91
CA MET A 1 -37.90 20.30 -79.71
C MET A 1 -37.10 19.18 -79.05
N VAL A 2 -37.34 17.93 -79.46
CA VAL A 2 -36.41 17.09 -80.27
C VAL A 2 -35.04 17.00 -79.57
N MET A 3 -34.51 15.86 -79.10
CA MET A 3 -34.61 14.47 -79.53
C MET A 3 -34.12 13.53 -78.40
N ILE A 4 -34.73 12.35 -78.30
CA ILE A 4 -34.21 11.13 -77.65
C ILE A 4 -33.25 10.41 -78.60
N LYS A 5 -32.18 9.78 -78.08
CA LYS A 5 -31.54 8.49 -78.48
C LYS A 5 -30.14 8.42 -77.82
N LYS A 6 -29.60 7.32 -77.28
CA LYS A 6 -29.94 5.88 -77.19
C LYS A 6 -29.01 5.30 -76.08
N TRP A 7 -29.53 4.61 -75.07
CA TRP A 7 -29.54 3.14 -74.89
C TRP A 7 -28.20 2.43 -74.65
N GLY A 8 -28.20 1.60 -73.60
CA GLY A 8 -27.21 0.56 -73.27
C GLY A 8 -27.02 0.44 -71.76
N ALA A 9 -28.05 0.08 -70.98
CA ALA A 9 -28.38 -1.30 -70.58
C ALA A 9 -27.26 -1.99 -69.75
N GLY A 10 -27.53 -2.17 -68.46
CA GLY A 10 -26.72 -2.97 -67.54
C GLY A 10 -27.40 -3.07 -66.17
N LEU A 11 -28.21 -4.10 -65.99
CA LEU A 11 -28.91 -4.48 -64.76
C LEU A 11 -27.96 -4.59 -63.55
N GLY A 12 -28.48 -4.31 -62.35
CA GLY A 12 -28.06 -5.08 -61.17
C GLY A 12 -28.21 -4.39 -59.82
N ALA A 13 -29.28 -4.74 -59.11
CA ALA A 13 -29.44 -4.75 -57.65
C ALA A 13 -29.55 -3.40 -56.89
N LEU A 14 -30.82 -3.02 -56.74
CA LEU A 14 -31.43 -2.43 -55.54
C LEU A 14 -30.90 -3.09 -54.25
N LEU A 15 -30.42 -2.30 -53.27
CA LEU A 15 -30.45 -2.71 -51.88
C LEU A 15 -30.81 -1.53 -50.96
N LEU A 16 -31.82 -1.81 -50.14
CA LEU A 16 -32.46 -1.03 -49.08
C LEU A 16 -31.55 -0.04 -48.33
N LEU A 17 -32.10 1.17 -48.14
CA LEU A 17 -31.89 1.93 -46.91
C LEU A 17 -32.42 1.11 -45.73
N LEU A 18 -31.54 0.79 -44.78
CA LEU A 18 -31.89 0.68 -43.37
C LEU A 18 -31.07 1.73 -42.63
N GLY A 19 -31.74 2.80 -42.24
CA GLY A 19 -31.25 3.65 -41.17
C GLY A 19 -31.27 2.85 -39.88
N LEU A 20 -30.09 2.65 -39.30
CA LEU A 20 -29.93 2.39 -37.88
C LEU A 20 -29.17 3.58 -37.32
N ALA A 21 -29.90 4.44 -36.63
CA ALA A 21 -29.32 5.28 -35.60
C ALA A 21 -28.73 4.34 -34.56
N ALA A 22 -27.43 4.46 -34.33
CA ALA A 22 -26.75 3.89 -33.18
C ALA A 22 -26.10 5.06 -32.44
N GLU A 23 -26.83 5.63 -31.47
CA GLU A 23 -26.18 6.18 -30.30
C GLU A 23 -25.57 4.98 -29.54
N VAL A 24 -24.25 4.86 -29.60
CA VAL A 24 -23.49 4.00 -28.69
C VAL A 24 -22.29 4.81 -28.22
N SER A 25 -22.35 5.28 -26.99
CA SER A 25 -21.21 5.81 -26.25
C SER A 25 -20.22 4.66 -26.03
N GLY A 26 -19.12 4.69 -26.76
CA GLY A 26 -18.05 3.69 -26.70
C GLY A 26 -17.26 3.71 -28.00
N GLN A 27 -16.45 4.76 -28.20
CA GLN A 27 -15.67 4.93 -29.42
C GLN A 27 -14.49 3.94 -29.45
N VAL A 28 -14.66 2.81 -30.13
CA VAL A 28 -13.55 1.94 -30.55
C VAL A 28 -12.98 2.51 -31.85
N ALA A 29 -11.67 2.77 -31.89
CA ALA A 29 -10.96 3.07 -33.13
C ALA A 29 -10.39 1.76 -33.72
N THR A 30 -10.70 1.50 -34.98
CA THR A 30 -10.08 0.42 -35.74
C THR A 30 -8.86 0.98 -36.46
N PHE A 31 -7.67 0.62 -36.03
CA PHE A 31 -6.44 1.02 -36.71
C PHE A 31 -6.18 0.12 -37.91
N ARG A 32 -5.71 0.68 -39.01
CA ARG A 32 -5.13 -0.07 -40.13
C ARG A 32 -3.65 0.24 -40.18
N PHE A 33 -2.84 -0.63 -39.60
CA PHE A 33 -1.40 -0.57 -39.80
C PHE A 33 -1.07 -1.18 -41.16
N ARG A 34 -0.19 -0.54 -41.91
CA ARG A 34 0.41 -1.11 -43.11
C ARG A 34 1.82 -1.55 -42.78
N GLN A 35 1.99 -2.81 -42.41
CA GLN A 35 3.33 -3.39 -42.35
C GLN A 35 3.84 -3.57 -43.78
N ILE A 36 4.98 -2.95 -44.10
CA ILE A 36 5.78 -3.30 -45.27
C ILE A 36 6.91 -4.17 -44.74
N ALA A 37 6.66 -5.49 -44.68
CA ALA A 37 7.76 -6.42 -44.40
C ALA A 37 8.78 -6.31 -45.55
N GLY A 38 10.07 -6.55 -45.27
CA GLY A 38 11.11 -6.60 -46.32
C GLY A 38 10.82 -7.59 -47.46
N SER A 39 9.82 -8.47 -47.30
CA SER A 39 9.31 -9.43 -48.27
C SER A 39 8.12 -8.94 -49.13
N GLY A 40 7.55 -7.75 -48.89
CA GLY A 40 6.46 -7.18 -49.69
C GLY A 40 5.02 -7.61 -49.32
N SER A 41 4.84 -8.44 -48.28
CA SER A 41 3.52 -8.82 -47.77
C SER A 41 2.89 -7.69 -46.95
N THR A 42 1.58 -7.48 -47.10
CA THR A 42 0.79 -6.49 -46.33
C THR A 42 -0.11 -7.21 -45.34
N TYR A 43 -0.02 -6.89 -44.05
CA TYR A 43 -0.90 -7.43 -43.00
C TYR A 43 -1.87 -6.35 -42.51
N THR A 44 -3.13 -6.72 -42.29
CA THR A 44 -4.10 -5.85 -41.59
C THR A 44 -4.07 -6.23 -40.11
N ILE A 45 -3.48 -5.37 -39.28
CA ILE A 45 -3.46 -5.56 -37.83
C ILE A 45 -4.63 -4.81 -37.22
N VAL A 46 -5.51 -5.51 -36.50
CA VAL A 46 -6.57 -4.91 -35.68
C VAL A 46 -6.05 -4.79 -34.25
N GLY A 47 -5.52 -3.63 -33.90
CA GLY A 47 -5.07 -3.31 -32.54
C GLY A 47 -6.15 -2.57 -31.76
N VAL A 48 -6.12 -2.70 -30.43
CA VAL A 48 -7.02 -1.99 -29.50
C VAL A 48 -6.18 -0.97 -28.75
N TRP A 49 -6.42 0.31 -29.00
CA TRP A 49 -5.74 1.42 -28.33
C TRP A 49 -6.65 1.97 -27.23
N ASN A 50 -6.11 2.17 -26.02
CA ASN A 50 -6.84 2.78 -24.92
C ASN A 50 -6.12 4.02 -24.40
N GLY A 51 -6.23 5.10 -25.17
CA GLY A 51 -5.77 6.46 -24.84
C GLY A 51 -6.58 7.47 -25.65
N ASP A 52 -6.59 8.75 -25.25
CA ASP A 52 -7.20 9.81 -26.07
C ASP A 52 -6.57 9.77 -27.47
N LEU A 53 -7.40 9.61 -28.51
CA LEU A 53 -7.06 9.27 -29.90
C LEU A 53 -6.26 10.36 -30.65
N THR A 54 -5.53 11.20 -29.92
CA THR A 54 -4.86 12.40 -30.41
C THR A 54 -3.36 12.21 -30.61
N SER A 55 -2.72 11.19 -30.01
CA SER A 55 -1.28 10.94 -30.22
C SER A 55 -0.90 9.47 -30.17
N ILE A 56 -0.24 9.00 -31.25
CA ILE A 56 0.61 7.81 -31.29
C ILE A 56 2.03 8.31 -31.57
N ALA A 57 3.03 7.81 -30.86
CA ALA A 57 4.42 8.22 -31.00
C ALA A 57 5.34 7.07 -31.44
N VAL A 58 6.45 7.43 -32.05
CA VAL A 58 7.58 6.51 -32.22
C VAL A 58 8.09 6.12 -30.84
N GLY A 59 8.25 4.81 -30.60
CA GLY A 59 8.61 4.24 -29.30
C GLY A 59 7.44 3.58 -28.56
N ASP A 60 6.19 3.78 -28.99
CA ASP A 60 5.05 3.11 -28.38
C ASP A 60 5.03 1.61 -28.72
N THR A 61 4.71 0.77 -27.73
CA THR A 61 4.61 -0.68 -27.89
C THR A 61 3.20 -1.08 -28.31
N ILE A 62 3.10 -1.90 -29.35
CA ILE A 62 1.86 -2.51 -29.84
C ILE A 62 1.89 -3.99 -29.48
N LEU A 63 0.85 -4.45 -28.79
CA LEU A 63 0.57 -5.87 -28.61
C LEU A 63 -0.42 -6.34 -29.68
N THR A 64 -0.11 -7.45 -30.35
CA THR A 64 -1.02 -8.06 -31.33
C THR A 64 -0.98 -9.58 -31.25
N ARG A 65 -1.97 -10.22 -31.88
CA ARG A 65 -2.06 -11.67 -31.97
C ARG A 65 -1.70 -12.10 -33.39
N ASN A 66 -0.74 -13.01 -33.51
CA ASN A 66 -0.34 -13.63 -34.77
C ASN A 66 -0.67 -15.12 -34.71
N GLY A 67 -1.87 -15.51 -35.14
CA GLY A 67 -2.37 -16.86 -34.93
C GLY A 67 -2.76 -17.09 -33.47
N ASP A 68 -2.10 -18.04 -32.80
CA ASP A 68 -2.30 -18.31 -31.36
C ASP A 68 -1.26 -17.60 -30.47
N ASP A 69 -0.23 -17.00 -31.07
CA ASP A 69 0.86 -16.37 -30.33
C ASP A 69 0.59 -14.87 -30.10
N CYS A 70 0.92 -14.42 -28.89
CA CYS A 70 0.95 -13.00 -28.53
C CYS A 70 2.34 -12.43 -28.84
N VAL A 71 2.39 -11.48 -29.76
CA VAL A 71 3.63 -10.83 -30.19
C VAL A 71 3.56 -9.33 -29.94
N PHE A 72 4.69 -8.72 -29.60
CA PHE A 72 4.80 -7.27 -29.43
C PHE A 72 5.75 -6.67 -30.44
N GLY A 73 5.49 -5.42 -30.84
CA GLY A 73 6.35 -4.64 -31.72
C GLY A 73 6.36 -3.18 -31.29
N VAL A 74 7.45 -2.48 -31.57
CA VAL A 74 7.61 -1.06 -31.21
C VAL A 74 7.43 -0.22 -32.46
N ILE A 75 6.68 0.87 -32.39
CA ILE A 75 6.53 1.81 -33.50
C ILE A 75 7.89 2.46 -33.77
N THR A 76 8.47 2.20 -34.94
CA THR A 76 9.78 2.75 -35.34
C THR A 76 9.64 4.03 -36.16
N THR A 77 8.55 4.16 -36.92
CA THR A 77 8.28 5.32 -37.77
C THR A 77 6.79 5.61 -37.82
N LEU A 78 6.37 6.87 -37.64
CA LEU A 78 5.00 7.30 -37.97
C LEU A 78 4.97 7.87 -39.39
N ILE A 79 4.29 7.19 -40.32
CA ILE A 79 4.24 7.54 -41.74
C ILE A 79 3.19 8.63 -41.99
N SER A 80 1.99 8.49 -41.41
CA SER A 80 0.93 9.48 -41.56
C SER A 80 -0.10 9.40 -40.43
N GLN A 81 -0.64 10.54 -40.06
CA GLN A 81 -1.77 10.67 -39.15
C GLN A 81 -2.90 11.39 -39.89
N ASP A 82 -4.08 10.77 -39.97
CA ASP A 82 -5.33 11.43 -40.34
C ASP A 82 -6.17 11.60 -39.07
N PRO A 83 -6.12 12.78 -38.42
CA PRO A 83 -6.87 13.03 -37.19
C PRO A 83 -8.38 13.03 -37.40
N SER A 84 -8.85 13.26 -38.63
CA SER A 84 -10.28 13.36 -38.94
C SER A 84 -10.94 11.99 -39.07
N GLU A 85 -10.19 11.01 -39.60
CA GLU A 85 -10.63 9.61 -39.70
C GLU A 85 -10.08 8.72 -38.58
N ARG A 86 -9.22 9.26 -37.71
CA ARG A 86 -8.50 8.54 -36.64
C ARG A 86 -7.66 7.37 -37.18
N ILE A 87 -7.06 7.58 -38.35
CA ILE A 87 -6.21 6.59 -39.02
C ILE A 87 -4.74 6.98 -38.82
N PHE A 88 -3.93 6.01 -38.39
CA PHE A 88 -2.49 6.15 -38.25
C PHE A 88 -1.83 5.09 -39.11
N THR A 89 -0.83 5.50 -39.89
CA THR A 89 0.07 4.59 -40.60
C THR A 89 1.43 4.68 -39.96
N ALA A 90 1.99 3.54 -39.56
CA ALA A 90 3.27 3.47 -38.89
C ALA A 90 4.05 2.23 -39.37
N GLU A 91 5.38 2.32 -39.32
CA GLU A 91 6.28 1.18 -39.34
C GLU A 91 6.46 0.69 -37.91
N VAL A 92 6.46 -0.63 -37.75
CA VAL A 92 6.67 -1.31 -36.48
C VAL A 92 7.91 -2.18 -36.64
N SER A 93 8.72 -2.27 -35.58
CA SER A 93 9.83 -3.22 -35.52
C SER A 93 9.35 -4.64 -35.80
N ASP A 94 10.29 -5.53 -36.11
CA ASP A 94 9.96 -6.96 -36.18
C ASP A 94 9.27 -7.39 -34.88
N PHE A 95 8.13 -8.05 -35.03
CA PHE A 95 7.34 -8.56 -33.91
C PHE A 95 8.14 -9.65 -33.19
N GLN A 96 8.20 -9.57 -31.86
CA GLN A 96 8.86 -10.55 -31.01
C GLN A 96 7.83 -11.31 -30.18
N ASP A 97 8.07 -12.61 -29.99
CA ASP A 97 7.28 -13.44 -29.09
C ASP A 97 7.46 -12.97 -27.65
N LEU A 98 6.37 -12.96 -26.87
CA LEU A 98 6.42 -12.67 -25.45
C LEU A 98 7.20 -13.79 -24.74
N ARG A 99 8.38 -13.50 -24.18
CA ARG A 99 9.18 -14.54 -23.51
C ARG A 99 8.68 -14.80 -22.10
N MET A 100 8.80 -16.03 -21.62
CA MET A 100 8.52 -16.36 -20.21
C MET A 100 9.35 -15.46 -19.27
N GLY A 101 8.66 -14.70 -18.42
CA GLY A 101 9.26 -13.72 -17.51
C GLY A 101 9.16 -12.26 -17.97
N GLU A 102 8.63 -12.00 -19.16
CA GLU A 102 8.31 -10.64 -19.62
C GLU A 102 6.87 -10.29 -19.22
N GLY A 103 6.72 -9.21 -18.44
CA GLY A 103 5.42 -8.68 -18.03
C GLY A 103 4.88 -7.68 -19.04
N ILE A 104 3.58 -7.68 -19.27
CA ILE A 104 2.91 -6.64 -20.05
C ILE A 104 2.61 -5.47 -19.11
N ILE A 105 3.22 -4.32 -19.38
CA ILE A 105 2.82 -3.06 -18.76
C ILE A 105 1.63 -2.53 -19.56
N TYR A 106 0.43 -2.65 -19.00
CA TYR A 106 -0.79 -2.11 -19.61
C TYR A 106 -1.08 -0.72 -19.03
N ARG A 107 -1.12 0.28 -19.90
CA ARG A 107 -1.59 1.62 -19.57
C ARG A 107 -2.95 1.86 -20.23
N GLY A 108 -4.04 1.49 -19.56
CA GLY A 108 -5.42 1.86 -19.92
C GLY A 108 -6.45 1.42 -18.86
N SER A 109 -7.72 1.77 -19.03
CA SER A 109 -8.79 1.22 -18.17
C SER A 109 -9.25 -0.13 -18.68
N LEU A 110 -9.20 -1.18 -17.84
CA LEU A 110 -9.75 -2.51 -18.17
C LEU A 110 -11.25 -2.44 -18.52
N SER A 111 -11.98 -1.48 -17.95
CA SER A 111 -13.42 -1.28 -18.19
C SER A 111 -13.76 -0.74 -19.58
N LYS A 112 -12.77 -0.15 -20.29
CA LYS A 112 -12.92 0.40 -21.64
C LYS A 112 -12.53 -0.62 -22.73
N LEU A 113 -12.03 -1.79 -22.34
CA LEU A 113 -11.79 -2.88 -23.29
C LEU A 113 -13.12 -3.55 -23.64
N PRO A 114 -13.43 -3.80 -24.93
CA PRO A 114 -14.59 -4.58 -25.31
C PRO A 114 -14.58 -5.95 -24.58
N PRO A 115 -15.74 -6.47 -24.12
CA PRO A 115 -15.80 -7.71 -23.32
C PRO A 115 -15.11 -8.92 -23.97
N ASN A 116 -15.12 -8.94 -25.30
CA ASN A 116 -14.50 -9.93 -26.18
C ASN A 116 -12.98 -9.79 -26.31
N ILE A 117 -12.40 -8.62 -26.01
CA ILE A 117 -10.94 -8.39 -25.99
C ILE A 117 -10.34 -8.70 -24.63
N VAL A 118 -11.09 -8.45 -23.54
CA VAL A 118 -10.71 -8.91 -22.20
C VAL A 118 -10.59 -10.42 -22.19
N GLY A 119 -11.51 -11.14 -22.85
CA GLY A 119 -11.43 -12.59 -23.01
C GLY A 119 -10.20 -13.07 -23.80
N ASP A 120 -9.85 -12.40 -24.90
CA ASP A 120 -8.78 -12.87 -25.79
C ASP A 120 -7.36 -12.48 -25.34
N ILE A 121 -7.17 -11.29 -24.75
CA ILE A 121 -5.86 -10.84 -24.25
C ILE A 121 -5.58 -11.44 -22.87
N LEU A 122 -6.57 -11.41 -21.96
CA LEU A 122 -6.43 -12.07 -20.67
C LEU A 122 -6.36 -13.58 -20.87
N GLY A 123 -7.13 -14.15 -21.81
CA GLY A 123 -7.03 -15.54 -22.22
C GLY A 123 -5.65 -15.90 -22.79
N CYS A 124 -5.06 -15.08 -23.66
CA CYS A 124 -3.71 -15.32 -24.18
C CYS A 124 -2.63 -15.25 -23.07
N VAL A 125 -2.72 -14.25 -22.19
CA VAL A 125 -1.79 -14.13 -21.04
C VAL A 125 -1.96 -15.28 -20.06
N LEU A 126 -3.20 -15.69 -19.78
CA LEU A 126 -3.51 -16.81 -18.91
C LEU A 126 -3.16 -18.16 -19.54
N ASP A 127 -3.30 -18.35 -20.85
CA ASP A 127 -2.91 -19.58 -21.57
C ASP A 127 -1.39 -19.74 -21.64
N HIS A 128 -0.64 -18.63 -21.73
CA HIS A 128 0.82 -18.64 -21.60
C HIS A 128 1.28 -18.95 -20.16
N ILE A 129 0.50 -18.54 -19.14
CA ILE A 129 0.75 -18.83 -17.72
C ILE A 129 0.35 -20.27 -17.36
N ALA A 130 -0.77 -20.78 -17.91
CA ALA A 130 -1.34 -22.07 -17.58
C ALA A 130 -0.59 -23.25 -18.24
N GLY A 131 0.34 -22.97 -19.15
CA GLY A 131 1.17 -23.98 -19.78
C GLY A 131 0.40 -24.70 -20.88
N GLY A 132 0.77 -24.39 -22.13
CA GLY A 132 0.57 -25.30 -23.24
C GLY A 132 1.04 -26.70 -22.84
N SER A 133 0.14 -27.66 -23.00
CA SER A 133 0.38 -29.05 -22.65
C SER A 133 1.68 -29.56 -23.28
N THR A 134 2.64 -29.97 -22.46
CA THR A 134 3.30 -31.29 -22.53
C THR A 134 4.35 -31.37 -21.43
N SER A 135 3.99 -32.07 -20.35
CA SER A 135 4.87 -32.90 -19.52
C SER A 135 6.36 -32.53 -19.47
N GLN A 136 6.73 -31.51 -18.69
CA GLN A 136 7.98 -31.55 -17.92
C GLN A 136 7.82 -30.72 -16.65
N GLU A 137 8.04 -31.37 -15.51
CA GLU A 137 8.23 -30.75 -14.21
C GLU A 137 9.30 -29.65 -14.32
N ARG A 138 8.90 -28.39 -14.19
CA ARG A 138 9.81 -27.30 -13.86
C ARG A 138 9.31 -26.63 -12.60
N ASP A 139 9.91 -27.08 -11.51
CA ASP A 139 9.98 -26.43 -10.22
C ASP A 139 10.86 -25.18 -10.36
N THR A 140 10.24 -24.05 -10.67
CA THR A 140 10.85 -22.72 -10.49
C THR A 140 9.80 -21.79 -9.94
N MET A 141 10.00 -21.31 -8.71
CA MET A 141 9.16 -20.27 -8.10
C MET A 141 9.13 -19.03 -9.01
N HIS A 142 7.98 -18.76 -9.59
CA HIS A 142 7.75 -17.61 -10.46
C HIS A 142 7.21 -16.45 -9.61
N ASN A 143 8.05 -15.45 -9.34
CA ASN A 143 7.59 -14.16 -8.85
C ASN A 143 6.87 -13.46 -10.00
N LEU A 144 5.54 -13.54 -10.02
CA LEU A 144 4.74 -12.67 -10.88
C LEU A 144 4.80 -11.26 -10.27
N PHE A 145 5.60 -10.40 -10.88
CA PHE A 145 5.52 -8.97 -10.62
C PHE A 145 4.33 -8.43 -11.39
N TYR A 146 3.21 -8.24 -10.70
CA TYR A 146 2.22 -7.27 -11.17
C TYR A 146 2.82 -5.88 -10.93
N THR A 147 3.57 -5.36 -11.89
CA THR A 147 3.50 -3.92 -12.12
C THR A 147 2.15 -3.69 -12.77
N LEU A 148 1.10 -3.58 -11.94
CA LEU A 148 0.19 -2.50 -12.22
C LEU A 148 1.04 -1.23 -12.06
N GLU A 149 1.73 -0.80 -13.13
CA GLU A 149 1.51 0.58 -13.53
C GLU A 149 0.01 0.62 -13.79
N MET A 150 -0.76 0.81 -12.73
CA MET A 150 -2.09 1.32 -12.91
C MET A 150 -1.87 2.55 -13.76
N THR A 151 -2.56 2.58 -14.89
CA THR A 151 -3.31 3.78 -15.22
C THR A 151 -3.54 4.54 -13.95
N SER A 152 -2.78 5.61 -13.83
CA SER A 152 -2.84 6.45 -12.66
C SER A 152 -4.33 6.70 -12.40
N LEU A 153 -4.78 6.79 -11.14
CA LEU A 153 -6.19 7.03 -10.77
C LEU A 153 -6.90 8.09 -11.66
N TYR A 154 -6.10 8.96 -12.28
CA TYR A 154 -6.38 9.93 -13.33
C TYR A 154 -7.02 9.40 -14.64
N ASP A 155 -6.72 8.18 -15.13
CA ASP A 155 -7.14 7.73 -16.48
C ASP A 155 -8.51 7.02 -16.53
N ASP A 156 -8.99 6.54 -15.36
CA ASP A 156 -10.12 5.62 -15.25
C ASP A 156 -11.41 6.27 -14.74
N HIS A 157 -11.34 7.45 -14.12
CA HIS A 157 -12.52 8.15 -13.63
C HIS A 157 -12.89 9.32 -14.57
N PRO A 158 -14.14 9.39 -15.11
CA PRO A 158 -14.54 10.43 -16.06
C PRO A 158 -14.48 11.86 -15.51
N ASN A 159 -14.33 12.02 -14.19
CA ASN A 159 -14.19 13.32 -13.52
C ASN A 159 -12.81 13.53 -12.86
N TYR A 160 -11.81 12.67 -13.10
CA TYR A 160 -10.43 12.96 -12.67
C TYR A 160 -9.74 13.84 -13.73
N PRO A 161 -9.04 14.93 -13.34
CA PRO A 161 -8.16 15.71 -14.21
C PRO A 161 -7.14 14.80 -14.90
N ARG A 162 -6.96 14.98 -16.21
CA ARG A 162 -6.20 14.03 -17.05
C ARG A 162 -4.73 14.40 -17.23
N GLN A 163 -4.27 15.51 -16.64
CA GLN A 163 -2.90 15.99 -16.83
C GLN A 163 -2.21 16.29 -15.51
N ALA A 164 -0.98 15.77 -15.35
CA ALA A 164 -0.09 16.18 -14.29
C ALA A 164 0.12 17.70 -14.32
N GLY A 165 -0.39 18.42 -13.33
CA GLY A 165 -0.33 19.89 -13.24
C GLY A 165 -1.63 20.63 -13.59
N GLU A 166 -2.70 19.94 -14.02
CA GLU A 166 -4.04 20.52 -14.03
C GLU A 166 -4.57 20.61 -12.59
N ASN A 167 -4.26 21.71 -11.92
CA ASN A 167 -4.71 22.03 -10.57
C ASN A 167 -6.24 22.19 -10.50
N PHE A 168 -6.97 21.08 -10.44
CA PHE A 168 -8.29 21.03 -9.82
C PHE A 168 -8.19 20.42 -8.42
N ASP A 169 -7.21 20.92 -7.65
CA ASP A 169 -6.85 20.52 -6.28
C ASP A 169 -8.03 20.26 -5.33
N SER A 170 -9.19 20.88 -5.53
CA SER A 170 -10.33 20.69 -4.62
C SER A 170 -11.21 19.50 -4.95
N LEU A 171 -11.26 19.04 -6.22
CA LEU A 171 -12.15 17.95 -6.64
C LEU A 171 -11.49 16.58 -6.48
N GLU A 172 -10.20 16.46 -6.80
CA GLU A 172 -9.46 15.19 -6.66
C GLU A 172 -9.29 14.75 -5.20
N LEU A 173 -9.00 15.70 -4.30
CA LEU A 173 -8.83 15.41 -2.87
C LEU A 173 -10.12 14.93 -2.20
N ALA A 174 -11.28 15.22 -2.81
CA ALA A 174 -12.59 14.81 -2.32
C ALA A 174 -12.99 13.40 -2.80
N VAL A 175 -12.30 12.85 -3.81
CA VAL A 175 -12.59 11.51 -4.34
C VAL A 175 -12.13 10.48 -3.32
N ASP A 176 -13.07 9.68 -2.85
CA ASP A 176 -12.78 8.50 -2.04
C ASP A 176 -12.27 7.38 -2.96
N VAL A 177 -10.99 7.05 -2.83
CA VAL A 177 -10.36 5.98 -3.62
C VAL A 177 -10.48 4.61 -2.97
N ALA A 178 -11.07 4.52 -1.78
CA ALA A 178 -11.10 3.28 -1.01
C ALA A 178 -11.75 2.08 -1.75
N PRO A 179 -12.86 2.23 -2.49
CA PRO A 179 -13.43 1.12 -3.26
C PRO A 179 -12.48 0.55 -4.31
N TYR A 180 -11.72 1.42 -4.98
CA TYR A 180 -10.76 1.02 -6.02
C TYR A 180 -9.53 0.37 -5.39
N LEU A 181 -9.00 0.96 -4.31
CA LEU A 181 -7.88 0.38 -3.57
C LEU A 181 -8.24 -0.99 -3.01
N GLN A 182 -9.45 -1.16 -2.47
CA GLN A 182 -9.91 -2.47 -2.00
C GLN A 182 -9.98 -3.49 -3.14
N GLN A 183 -10.50 -3.13 -4.31
CA GLN A 183 -10.55 -4.05 -5.46
C GLN A 183 -9.15 -4.53 -5.89
N LEU A 184 -8.14 -3.67 -5.82
CA LEU A 184 -6.75 -4.02 -6.12
C LEU A 184 -6.16 -4.93 -5.07
N VAL A 185 -6.44 -4.65 -3.80
CA VAL A 185 -6.09 -5.50 -2.66
C VAL A 185 -6.69 -6.89 -2.82
N ASP A 186 -7.97 -6.98 -3.15
CA ASP A 186 -8.66 -8.26 -3.37
C ASP A 186 -8.07 -9.02 -4.56
N THR A 187 -7.64 -8.31 -5.61
CA THR A 187 -6.99 -8.92 -6.78
C THR A 187 -5.59 -9.41 -6.45
N ALA A 188 -4.79 -8.60 -5.75
CA ALA A 188 -3.44 -8.97 -5.31
C ALA A 188 -3.46 -10.15 -4.34
N ALA A 189 -4.51 -10.27 -3.52
CA ALA A 189 -4.72 -11.35 -2.57
C ALA A 189 -4.67 -12.74 -3.21
N ILE A 190 -5.11 -12.89 -4.46
CA ILE A 190 -5.13 -14.16 -5.19
C ILE A 190 -3.74 -14.80 -5.26
N THR A 191 -2.68 -13.96 -5.28
CA THR A 191 -1.29 -14.41 -5.47
C THR A 191 -0.33 -13.94 -4.38
N GLY A 192 -0.79 -13.17 -3.39
CA GLY A 192 0.09 -12.45 -2.46
C GLY A 192 0.92 -11.36 -3.15
N GLY A 193 0.27 -10.62 -4.06
CA GLY A 193 0.91 -9.63 -4.93
C GLY A 193 1.25 -8.31 -4.23
N THR A 194 2.01 -7.47 -4.94
CA THR A 194 2.33 -6.10 -4.53
C THR A 194 1.51 -5.09 -5.31
N ILE A 195 0.96 -4.08 -4.62
CA ILE A 195 0.25 -2.94 -5.20
C ILE A 195 1.19 -1.74 -5.17
N LEU A 196 1.39 -1.13 -6.34
CA LEU A 196 2.21 0.07 -6.47
C LEU A 196 1.32 1.31 -6.51
N LEU A 197 1.58 2.25 -5.61
CA LEU A 197 0.89 3.54 -5.53
C LEU A 197 1.83 4.65 -5.97
N GLY A 198 1.41 5.44 -6.96
CA GLY A 198 2.15 6.62 -7.41
C GLY A 198 2.23 7.71 -6.33
N ALA A 199 3.17 8.65 -6.51
CA ALA A 199 3.26 9.83 -5.65
C ALA A 199 2.06 10.74 -5.86
N TRP A 200 1.16 10.76 -4.87
CA TRP A 200 0.04 11.68 -4.76
C TRP A 200 -0.62 11.53 -3.39
N GLN A 201 -1.60 12.38 -3.10
CA GLN A 201 -2.52 12.18 -1.99
C GLN A 201 -3.73 11.34 -2.44
N HIS A 202 -3.86 10.15 -1.86
CA HIS A 202 -4.96 9.20 -2.03
C HIS A 202 -5.89 9.29 -0.82
N THR A 203 -7.06 9.91 -0.98
CA THR A 203 -8.05 10.02 0.10
C THR A 203 -8.85 8.73 0.20
N ILE A 204 -8.89 8.09 1.38
CA ILE A 204 -9.73 6.91 1.65
C ILE A 204 -10.70 7.20 2.79
N LYS A 205 -11.99 6.86 2.62
CA LYS A 205 -13.06 7.10 3.63
C LYS A 205 -13.57 5.85 4.32
N SER A 206 -13.10 4.69 3.88
CA SER A 206 -13.35 3.40 4.51
C SER A 206 -12.06 2.66 4.75
N GLN A 207 -12.11 1.77 5.74
CA GLN A 207 -11.05 0.83 6.04
C GLN A 207 -10.72 -0.04 4.82
N ILE A 208 -9.43 -0.20 4.53
CA ILE A 208 -8.92 -1.16 3.56
C ILE A 208 -8.59 -2.44 4.30
N ASN A 209 -9.28 -3.52 3.96
CA ASN A 209 -9.01 -4.85 4.50
C ASN A 209 -7.90 -5.49 3.66
N VAL A 210 -6.73 -5.71 4.28
CA VAL A 210 -5.56 -6.25 3.60
C VAL A 210 -5.44 -7.73 3.98
N PRO A 211 -5.70 -8.67 3.04
CA PRO A 211 -5.57 -10.09 3.29
C PRO A 211 -4.10 -10.51 3.28
N GLU A 212 -3.87 -11.78 3.61
CA GLU A 212 -2.53 -12.36 3.62
C GLU A 212 -1.73 -12.13 2.32
N GLY A 213 -0.42 -11.94 2.49
CA GLY A 213 0.58 -11.85 1.44
C GLY A 213 0.62 -10.52 0.69
N VAL A 214 -0.40 -9.66 0.81
CA VAL A 214 -0.47 -8.42 0.02
C VAL A 214 0.48 -7.35 0.57
N ILE A 215 1.30 -6.79 -0.32
CA ILE A 215 2.16 -5.63 -0.01
C ILE A 215 1.59 -4.39 -0.69
N ILE A 216 1.44 -3.30 0.07
CA ILE A 216 1.09 -1.98 -0.48
C ILE A 216 2.33 -1.11 -0.45
N LYS A 217 2.85 -0.75 -1.62
CA LYS A 217 4.09 0.00 -1.76
C LYS A 217 3.84 1.34 -2.45
N GLY A 218 4.23 2.43 -1.78
CA GLY A 218 4.25 3.75 -2.37
C GLY A 218 5.52 4.02 -3.17
N GLN A 219 5.58 5.17 -3.82
CA GLN A 219 6.77 5.63 -4.52
C GLN A 219 7.84 6.15 -3.55
N SER A 220 7.43 6.69 -2.40
CA SER A 220 8.27 7.20 -1.32
C SER A 220 7.40 7.64 -0.14
N ALA A 221 7.90 7.51 1.09
CA ALA A 221 7.32 8.11 2.28
C ALA A 221 7.26 9.65 2.22
N GLY A 222 7.94 10.26 1.24
CA GLY A 222 7.94 11.70 1.02
C GLY A 222 9.16 12.42 1.57
N LYS A 223 9.24 13.73 1.29
CA LYS A 223 10.38 14.59 1.59
C LYS A 223 10.36 15.20 2.99
N TYR A 224 9.26 15.05 3.70
CA TYR A 224 9.01 15.68 4.99
C TYR A 224 9.30 14.70 6.14
N GLY A 225 10.02 15.19 7.14
CA GLY A 225 10.51 14.38 8.27
C GLY A 225 9.56 14.37 9.46
N VAL A 226 10.02 13.74 10.56
CA VAL A 226 9.25 13.55 11.80
C VAL A 226 8.85 14.85 12.52
N TYR A 227 9.43 16.00 12.16
CA TYR A 227 9.09 17.31 12.72
C TYR A 227 8.23 18.18 11.80
N SER A 228 7.86 17.67 10.63
CA SER A 228 7.04 18.40 9.69
C SER A 228 5.63 18.62 10.25
N LEU A 229 5.17 19.87 10.19
CA LEU A 229 3.85 20.25 10.68
C LEU A 229 2.76 19.79 9.70
N PRO A 230 1.53 19.48 10.17
CA PRO A 230 0.43 19.09 9.30
C PRO A 230 0.03 20.16 8.28
N TYR A 231 0.34 21.43 8.54
CA TYR A 231 0.04 22.55 7.63
C TYR A 231 1.05 22.70 6.48
N GLN A 232 2.11 21.88 6.45
CA GLN A 232 3.01 21.88 5.30
C GLN A 232 2.29 21.34 4.06
N PRO A 233 2.67 21.76 2.84
CA PRO A 233 2.05 21.26 1.62
C PRO A 233 2.55 19.84 1.34
N TRP A 234 1.97 18.88 2.06
CA TRP A 234 2.25 17.45 1.96
C TRP A 234 1.87 16.88 0.60
N ARG A 235 0.89 17.48 -0.09
CA ARG A 235 0.32 17.01 -1.38
C ARG A 235 1.34 16.52 -2.42
N ASN A 236 2.53 17.14 -2.47
CA ASN A 236 3.59 16.79 -3.43
C ASN A 236 4.79 16.10 -2.73
N SER A 237 4.52 15.24 -1.75
CA SER A 237 5.53 14.58 -0.91
C SER A 237 5.34 13.08 -0.91
N GLY A 238 5.77 12.42 -1.99
CA GLY A 238 5.70 10.98 -2.12
C GLY A 238 4.26 10.46 -2.20
N THR A 239 4.05 9.24 -1.73
CA THR A 239 2.73 8.61 -1.67
C THR A 239 2.11 8.88 -0.30
N ILE A 240 0.93 9.50 -0.31
CA ILE A 240 0.19 9.84 0.90
C ILE A 240 -1.16 9.15 0.87
N ILE A 241 -1.48 8.41 1.92
CA ILE A 241 -2.82 7.91 2.21
C ILE A 241 -3.45 8.87 3.20
N TYR A 242 -4.47 9.62 2.77
CA TYR A 242 -5.21 10.53 3.63
C TYR A 242 -6.51 9.87 4.09
N PHE A 243 -6.57 9.49 5.36
CA PHE A 243 -7.68 8.74 5.94
C PHE A 243 -8.72 9.68 6.55
N GLU A 244 -9.88 9.73 5.91
CA GLU A 244 -11.09 10.44 6.35
C GLU A 244 -12.18 9.43 6.73
N PRO A 245 -12.06 8.77 7.89
CA PRO A 245 -12.98 7.71 8.27
C PRO A 245 -14.44 8.17 8.21
N SER A 246 -15.33 7.28 7.79
CA SER A 246 -16.77 7.53 7.77
C SER A 246 -17.44 7.33 9.14
N GLN A 247 -16.75 6.69 10.08
CA GLN A 247 -17.24 6.43 11.44
C GLN A 247 -16.08 6.28 12.46
N PRO A 248 -16.35 6.43 13.77
CA PRO A 248 -15.35 6.21 14.81
C PRO A 248 -14.75 4.80 14.81
N ASN A 249 -13.58 4.66 15.44
CA ASN A 249 -12.89 3.39 15.66
C ASN A 249 -12.41 2.61 14.42
N GLN A 250 -12.47 3.19 13.21
CA GLN A 250 -11.97 2.54 11.99
C GLN A 250 -10.45 2.59 11.86
N ALA A 251 -9.89 1.58 11.21
CA ALA A 251 -8.51 1.61 10.74
C ALA A 251 -8.41 2.11 9.30
N ALA A 252 -7.30 2.74 8.91
CA ALA A 252 -6.99 3.00 7.51
C ALA A 252 -6.66 1.67 6.81
N PHE A 253 -5.73 0.89 7.37
CA PHE A 253 -5.38 -0.45 6.93
C PHE A 253 -5.62 -1.46 8.05
N TYR A 254 -6.38 -2.51 7.73
CA TYR A 254 -6.73 -3.57 8.67
C TYR A 254 -6.34 -4.92 8.06
N PHE A 255 -5.29 -5.49 8.60
CA PHE A 255 -4.79 -6.80 8.21
C PHE A 255 -5.52 -7.86 9.02
N LYS A 256 -6.24 -8.74 8.32
CA LYS A 256 -6.97 -9.86 8.92
C LYS A 256 -6.83 -11.11 8.05
N PRO A 257 -6.49 -12.28 8.62
CA PRO A 257 -6.32 -13.49 7.84
C PRO A 257 -7.68 -14.05 7.41
N SER A 258 -7.72 -14.70 6.24
CA SER A 258 -8.95 -15.29 5.71
C SER A 258 -9.37 -16.61 6.38
N GLY A 259 -8.49 -17.29 7.14
CA GLY A 259 -8.77 -18.60 7.75
C GLY A 259 -7.78 -19.03 8.84
N GLY A 260 -8.10 -20.15 9.53
CA GLY A 260 -7.47 -20.63 10.79
C GLY A 260 -6.09 -21.28 10.70
N TYR A 261 -5.26 -20.89 9.74
CA TYR A 261 -3.87 -21.36 9.62
C TYR A 261 -2.89 -20.21 9.81
N GLU A 262 -1.60 -20.52 9.85
CA GLU A 262 -0.55 -19.48 9.76
C GLU A 262 -0.49 -18.93 8.33
N ALA A 263 -0.56 -17.62 8.20
CA ALA A 263 -0.53 -16.89 6.95
C ALA A 263 0.56 -15.82 6.96
N ARG A 264 1.14 -15.56 5.79
CA ARG A 264 2.09 -14.46 5.63
C ARG A 264 1.32 -13.13 5.66
N LEU A 265 1.74 -12.17 6.47
CA LEU A 265 1.00 -10.91 6.66
C LEU A 265 1.02 -9.98 5.43
N GLY A 266 2.09 -9.98 4.64
CA GLY A 266 2.31 -8.94 3.61
C GLY A 266 2.95 -7.70 4.23
N GLY A 267 2.53 -6.48 3.85
CA GLY A 267 3.23 -5.28 4.30
C GLY A 267 2.76 -3.93 3.78
N ILE A 268 3.37 -2.87 4.31
CA ILE A 268 3.27 -1.50 3.75
C ILE A 268 4.67 -0.90 3.65
N GLU A 269 5.00 -0.36 2.48
CA GLU A 269 6.32 0.22 2.21
C GLU A 269 6.19 1.62 1.61
N ASP A 270 7.12 2.52 1.93
CA ASP A 270 7.31 3.79 1.21
C ASP A 270 6.05 4.70 1.17
N VAL A 271 5.34 4.80 2.29
CA VAL A 271 4.04 5.53 2.37
C VAL A 271 3.97 6.44 3.59
N THR A 272 3.39 7.62 3.41
CA THR A 272 2.85 8.42 4.52
C THR A 272 1.35 8.14 4.71
N ILE A 273 0.91 7.81 5.93
CA ILE A 273 -0.49 7.64 6.30
C ILE A 273 -0.90 8.79 7.23
N MET A 274 -1.90 9.57 6.83
CA MET A 274 -2.38 10.75 7.54
C MET A 274 -3.82 10.56 8.01
N GLY A 275 -4.08 10.70 9.30
CA GLY A 275 -5.44 10.76 9.83
C GLY A 275 -6.00 12.19 9.77
N SER A 276 -7.27 12.32 9.38
CA SER A 276 -7.97 13.61 9.36
C SER A 276 -8.39 14.10 10.75
N ASN A 277 -8.38 13.22 11.76
CA ASN A 277 -8.83 13.48 13.14
C ASN A 277 -10.29 13.92 13.27
N ILE A 278 -11.14 13.66 12.25
CA ILE A 278 -12.57 14.00 12.31
C ILE A 278 -13.37 13.06 13.23
N HIS A 279 -12.85 11.86 13.48
CA HIS A 279 -13.46 10.85 14.34
C HIS A 279 -12.46 10.27 15.34
N PRO A 280 -12.91 9.98 16.57
CA PRO A 280 -12.05 9.41 17.60
C PRO A 280 -11.82 7.90 17.39
N GLY A 281 -10.80 7.38 18.04
CA GLY A 281 -10.47 5.95 18.10
C GLY A 281 -9.87 5.38 16.82
N THR A 282 -9.52 6.24 15.86
CA THR A 282 -9.04 5.82 14.55
C THR A 282 -7.66 5.18 14.63
N LYS A 283 -7.33 4.32 13.67
CA LYS A 283 -6.09 3.54 13.68
C LYS A 283 -5.40 3.66 12.32
N ALA A 284 -4.08 3.82 12.26
CA ALA A 284 -3.41 3.85 10.96
C ALA A 284 -3.27 2.43 10.41
N ILE A 285 -2.66 1.54 11.19
CA ILE A 285 -2.42 0.15 10.85
C ILE A 285 -2.89 -0.73 11.99
N VAL A 286 -3.72 -1.72 11.67
CA VAL A 286 -4.12 -2.77 12.60
C VAL A 286 -3.73 -4.11 12.00
N VAL A 287 -3.06 -4.94 12.80
CA VAL A 287 -2.83 -6.35 12.50
C VAL A 287 -3.55 -7.16 13.56
N ASP A 288 -4.59 -7.90 13.15
CA ASP A 288 -5.48 -8.65 14.05
C ASP A 288 -5.36 -10.16 13.80
N GLY A 289 -4.60 -10.83 14.66
CA GLY A 289 -4.52 -12.29 14.73
C GLY A 289 -5.71 -12.85 15.51
N ASP A 290 -6.85 -13.06 14.85
CA ASP A 290 -8.09 -13.56 15.44
C ASP A 290 -8.40 -14.97 14.95
N GLY A 291 -8.12 -15.98 15.79
CA GLY A 291 -8.29 -17.40 15.42
C GLY A 291 -7.29 -17.93 14.39
N ALA A 292 -6.34 -17.11 13.98
CA ALA A 292 -5.35 -17.37 12.94
C ALA A 292 -4.08 -16.57 13.19
N ILE A 293 -2.97 -17.01 12.60
CA ILE A 293 -1.65 -16.48 12.89
C ILE A 293 -1.14 -15.70 11.69
N PHE A 294 -0.74 -14.46 11.91
CA PHE A 294 0.02 -13.67 10.94
C PHE A 294 1.50 -13.69 11.27
N SER A 295 2.30 -14.06 10.28
CA SER A 295 3.75 -14.01 10.40
C SER A 295 4.46 -13.40 9.20
N SER A 296 5.72 -13.05 9.40
CA SER A 296 6.64 -12.65 8.31
C SER A 296 6.17 -11.43 7.51
N GLY A 297 5.50 -10.48 8.17
CA GLY A 297 5.14 -9.20 7.60
C GLY A 297 6.30 -8.20 7.59
N HIS A 298 6.28 -7.30 6.63
CA HIS A 298 7.33 -6.30 6.41
C HIS A 298 6.74 -4.90 6.24
N PHE A 299 7.13 -4.00 7.13
CA PHE A 299 6.74 -2.59 7.07
C PHE A 299 8.00 -1.75 7.02
N GLU A 300 8.16 -0.93 5.98
CA GLU A 300 9.41 -0.21 5.74
C GLU A 300 9.14 1.22 5.28
N ASP A 301 9.87 2.18 5.86
CA ASP A 301 9.77 3.60 5.51
C ASP A 301 8.31 4.11 5.57
N VAL A 302 7.60 3.78 6.65
CA VAL A 302 6.21 4.21 6.86
C VAL A 302 6.16 5.39 7.82
N HIS A 303 5.52 6.48 7.38
CA HIS A 303 5.29 7.66 8.22
C HIS A 303 3.80 7.80 8.55
N ILE A 304 3.45 7.70 9.83
CA ILE A 304 2.10 7.86 10.35
C ILE A 304 1.97 9.23 11.02
N HIS A 305 0.95 9.99 10.66
CA HIS A 305 0.71 11.32 11.21
C HIS A 305 -0.76 11.56 11.54
N GLY A 306 -1.04 12.16 12.71
CA GLY A 306 -2.34 12.73 13.02
C GLY A 306 -3.43 11.68 13.26
N PHE A 307 -3.16 10.76 14.17
CA PHE A 307 -4.14 9.81 14.71
C PHE A 307 -4.41 10.15 16.18
N ARG A 308 -4.82 11.41 16.42
CA ARG A 308 -5.20 11.94 17.73
C ARG A 308 -6.48 11.25 18.19
N ASP A 309 -6.59 10.99 19.49
CA ASP A 309 -7.59 10.09 20.07
C ASP A 309 -7.55 8.67 19.48
N GLY A 310 -6.43 8.26 18.87
CA GLY A 310 -6.30 7.04 18.08
C GLY A 310 -4.98 6.29 18.29
N VAL A 311 -4.73 5.30 17.43
CA VAL A 311 -3.51 4.48 17.47
C VAL A 311 -2.76 4.56 16.15
N GLY A 312 -1.44 4.70 16.20
CA GLY A 312 -0.60 4.58 15.00
C GLY A 312 -0.61 3.15 14.48
N ILE A 313 0.10 2.27 15.18
CA ILE A 313 0.17 0.82 14.87
C ILE A 313 -0.42 0.03 16.03
N MET A 314 -1.35 -0.87 15.73
CA MET A 314 -1.93 -1.79 16.69
C MET A 314 -1.70 -3.24 16.24
N LEU A 315 -0.97 -4.00 17.05
CA LEU A 315 -0.83 -5.45 16.89
C LEU A 315 -1.68 -6.11 17.98
N THR A 316 -2.67 -6.89 17.57
CA THR A 316 -3.59 -7.55 18.50
C THR A 316 -3.78 -9.01 18.15
N SER A 317 -3.93 -9.85 19.15
CA SER A 317 -4.11 -11.30 18.98
C SER A 317 -5.12 -11.87 19.98
N ARG A 318 -5.99 -12.78 19.54
CA ARG A 318 -7.07 -13.39 20.34
C ARG A 318 -7.55 -14.72 19.75
N ASN A 319 -8.33 -15.48 20.53
CA ASN A 319 -9.02 -16.69 20.09
C ASN A 319 -8.12 -17.79 19.48
N GLY A 320 -6.87 -17.93 19.94
CA GLY A 320 -5.89 -18.87 19.36
C GLY A 320 -5.04 -18.26 18.23
N GLY A 321 -5.32 -17.02 17.84
CA GLY A 321 -4.58 -16.31 16.80
C GLY A 321 -3.30 -15.66 17.31
N GLY A 322 -2.47 -15.20 16.38
CA GLY A 322 -1.19 -14.60 16.70
C GLY A 322 -0.70 -13.57 15.71
N VAL A 323 0.16 -12.67 16.17
CA VAL A 323 0.86 -11.67 15.35
C VAL A 323 2.33 -11.76 15.70
N THR A 324 3.10 -12.42 14.82
CA THR A 324 4.45 -12.87 15.16
C THR A 324 5.48 -12.69 14.05
N TYR A 325 6.76 -12.58 14.39
CA TYR A 325 7.86 -12.50 13.41
C TYR A 325 7.71 -11.40 12.34
N ASN A 326 7.08 -10.27 12.69
CA ASN A 326 6.93 -9.14 11.77
C ASN A 326 8.06 -8.12 11.98
N THR A 327 8.46 -7.45 10.91
CA THR A 327 9.51 -6.43 10.91
C THR A 327 8.92 -5.06 10.56
N PHE A 328 9.29 -4.06 11.36
CA PHE A 328 8.90 -2.67 11.25
C PHE A 328 10.19 -1.83 11.19
N ASN A 329 10.62 -1.47 9.99
CA ASN A 329 11.87 -0.75 9.73
C ASN A 329 11.61 0.73 9.40
N ASN A 330 12.35 1.63 10.07
CA ASN A 330 12.27 3.09 9.89
C ASN A 330 10.83 3.63 9.95
N ILE A 331 10.09 3.19 10.96
CA ILE A 331 8.73 3.67 11.20
C ILE A 331 8.77 5.02 11.92
N ARG A 332 7.99 5.96 11.43
CA ARG A 332 7.85 7.30 12.02
C ARG A 332 6.41 7.53 12.41
N ILE A 333 6.15 7.93 13.65
CA ILE A 333 4.81 8.19 14.15
C ILE A 333 4.79 9.56 14.81
N ARG A 334 3.87 10.42 14.38
CA ARG A 334 3.67 11.76 14.94
C ARG A 334 2.20 12.01 15.26
N ASP A 335 1.95 12.60 16.43
CA ASP A 335 0.62 13.03 16.86
C ASP A 335 -0.41 11.87 16.83
N ALA A 336 -0.03 10.71 17.37
CA ALA A 336 -0.94 9.60 17.66
C ALA A 336 -1.03 9.38 19.17
N ASP A 337 -2.24 9.32 19.73
CA ASP A 337 -2.43 9.21 21.18
C ASP A 337 -1.72 7.99 21.76
N THR A 338 -1.83 6.85 21.07
CA THR A 338 -0.94 5.71 21.27
C THR A 338 -0.16 5.45 19.99
N SER A 339 1.15 5.60 19.98
CA SER A 339 1.90 5.41 18.72
C SER A 339 2.01 3.93 18.34
N VAL A 340 2.40 3.06 19.27
CA VAL A 340 2.41 1.60 19.08
C VAL A 340 1.66 0.92 20.23
N PHE A 341 0.70 0.07 19.89
CA PHE A 341 -0.04 -0.75 20.84
C PHE A 341 0.16 -2.23 20.54
N LEU A 342 0.76 -2.97 21.47
CA LEU A 342 0.92 -4.42 21.42
C LEU A 342 -0.01 -5.04 22.45
N PHE A 343 -0.88 -5.95 22.01
CA PHE A 343 -1.93 -6.48 22.84
C PHE A 343 -2.22 -7.96 22.59
N ALA A 344 -2.20 -8.76 23.65
CA ALA A 344 -2.65 -10.15 23.59
C ALA A 344 -3.84 -10.39 24.54
N GLU A 345 -4.96 -10.83 23.98
CA GLU A 345 -6.11 -11.35 24.74
C GLU A 345 -5.89 -12.80 25.17
N ALA A 346 -6.84 -13.34 25.94
CA ALA A 346 -6.85 -14.75 26.32
C ALA A 346 -6.75 -15.66 25.09
N ASN A 347 -5.88 -16.65 25.17
CA ASN A 347 -5.51 -17.55 24.05
C ASN A 347 -4.88 -16.85 22.83
N GLY A 348 -4.47 -15.59 22.91
CA GLY A 348 -3.78 -14.89 21.81
C GLY A 348 -2.28 -14.73 22.08
N PHE A 349 -1.49 -14.60 21.01
CA PHE A 349 -0.07 -14.25 21.15
C PHE A 349 0.43 -13.18 20.18
N THR A 350 0.99 -12.10 20.71
CA THR A 350 1.66 -11.03 19.95
C THR A 350 3.13 -11.02 20.33
N ASN A 351 3.97 -11.73 19.58
CA ASN A 351 5.35 -11.98 19.99
C ASN A 351 6.39 -11.89 18.88
N THR A 352 7.65 -11.66 19.24
CA THR A 352 8.78 -11.65 18.29
C THR A 352 8.62 -10.66 17.13
N ASN A 353 7.90 -9.55 17.35
CA ASN A 353 7.85 -8.44 16.39
C ASN A 353 9.03 -7.50 16.62
N THR A 354 9.69 -7.06 15.55
CA THR A 354 10.87 -6.20 15.64
C THR A 354 10.58 -4.82 15.05
N PHE A 355 10.85 -3.78 15.83
CA PHE A 355 10.81 -2.37 15.45
C PHE A 355 12.24 -1.85 15.41
N ASP A 356 12.83 -1.75 14.21
CA ASP A 356 14.17 -1.22 14.00
C ASP A 356 14.10 0.21 13.47
N GLY A 357 14.62 1.17 14.22
CA GLY A 357 14.53 2.59 13.87
C GLY A 357 13.11 3.16 14.03
N LEU A 358 12.47 2.96 15.18
CA LEU A 358 11.18 3.58 15.50
C LEU A 358 11.37 5.03 16.00
N TYR A 359 10.72 5.99 15.33
CA TYR A 359 10.73 7.41 15.71
C TYR A 359 9.33 7.88 16.10
N ILE A 360 9.14 8.20 17.38
CA ILE A 360 7.86 8.71 17.91
C ILE A 360 8.05 10.15 18.37
N SER A 361 7.17 11.04 17.92
CA SER A 361 7.17 12.46 18.32
C SER A 361 5.75 13.03 18.38
N GLY A 362 5.65 14.31 18.77
CA GLY A 362 4.37 15.03 18.83
C GLY A 362 4.06 15.53 20.24
N GLY A 363 2.84 16.03 20.42
CA GLY A 363 2.33 16.52 21.70
C GLY A 363 1.05 15.82 22.12
N ALA A 364 0.78 15.78 23.42
CA ALA A 364 -0.46 15.25 24.02
C ALA A 364 -0.72 13.75 23.83
N LEU A 365 0.34 12.92 23.75
CA LEU A 365 0.19 11.47 23.68
C LEU A 365 -0.30 10.91 25.02
N ASP A 366 -1.12 9.86 24.96
CA ASP A 366 -1.39 9.00 26.10
C ASP A 366 -0.22 8.04 26.34
N TYR A 367 0.23 7.36 25.27
CA TYR A 367 1.35 6.43 25.26
C TYR A 367 2.21 6.61 24.00
N GLY A 368 3.54 6.57 24.15
CA GLY A 368 4.39 6.33 22.97
C GLY A 368 4.24 4.86 22.53
N VAL A 369 4.65 3.96 23.41
CA VAL A 369 4.46 2.51 23.27
C VAL A 369 3.69 1.98 24.47
N LEU A 370 2.67 1.16 24.22
CA LEU A 370 1.98 0.37 25.22
C LEU A 370 2.08 -1.11 24.83
N ALA A 371 2.65 -1.93 25.71
CA ALA A 371 2.67 -3.39 25.57
C ALA A 371 1.98 -4.04 26.77
N MET A 372 1.00 -4.91 26.53
CA MET A 372 0.25 -5.57 27.61
C MET A 372 -0.45 -6.85 27.17
N THR A 373 -0.67 -7.75 28.14
CA THR A 373 -1.69 -8.80 28.05
C THR A 373 -3.01 -8.30 28.62
N TYR A 374 -4.14 -8.93 28.29
CA TYR A 374 -5.46 -8.53 28.81
C TYR A 374 -5.58 -8.68 30.33
N THR A 375 -5.21 -9.84 30.85
CA THR A 375 -5.29 -10.16 32.27
C THR A 375 -3.92 -10.54 32.79
N LYS A 376 -3.57 -10.03 33.98
CA LYS A 376 -2.34 -10.43 34.70
C LYS A 376 -2.44 -11.88 35.19
N GLY A 377 -1.37 -12.64 35.01
CA GLY A 377 -1.25 -14.05 35.38
C GLY A 377 -2.03 -15.00 34.48
N ASP A 378 -2.47 -14.56 33.29
CA ASP A 378 -3.14 -15.43 32.32
C ASP A 378 -2.09 -16.18 31.49
N PRO A 379 -1.90 -17.49 31.70
CA PRO A 379 -0.88 -18.25 30.98
C PRO A 379 -1.24 -18.50 29.51
N THR A 380 -2.46 -18.12 29.08
CA THR A 380 -2.94 -18.30 27.71
C THR A 380 -2.75 -17.06 26.84
N ALA A 381 -2.43 -15.90 27.44
CA ALA A 381 -2.20 -14.66 26.73
C ALA A 381 -0.70 -14.36 26.72
N ASP A 382 -0.12 -14.17 25.53
CA ASP A 382 1.32 -13.97 25.40
C ASP A 382 1.67 -12.70 24.61
N CYS A 383 2.32 -11.74 25.26
CA CYS A 383 2.83 -10.54 24.60
C CYS A 383 4.33 -10.40 24.88
N ASN A 384 5.15 -11.28 24.30
CA ASN A 384 6.56 -11.42 24.64
C ASN A 384 7.54 -11.21 23.47
N HIS A 385 8.84 -11.08 23.79
CA HIS A 385 9.93 -10.98 22.80
C HIS A 385 9.77 -9.89 21.73
N ASN A 386 8.93 -8.89 21.95
CA ASN A 386 8.82 -7.77 21.01
C ASN A 386 10.05 -6.86 21.20
N VAL A 387 10.79 -6.62 20.12
CA VAL A 387 12.07 -5.93 20.13
C VAL A 387 11.92 -4.54 19.56
N PHE A 388 12.44 -3.55 20.29
CA PHE A 388 12.61 -2.18 19.82
C PHE A 388 14.11 -1.90 19.80
N HIS A 389 14.64 -1.60 18.64
CA HIS A 389 16.06 -1.36 18.43
C HIS A 389 16.28 -0.02 17.74
N GLY A 390 17.21 0.77 18.26
CA GLY A 390 17.50 2.09 17.72
C GLY A 390 16.35 3.09 17.92
N GLY A 391 16.38 4.17 17.12
CA GLY A 391 15.31 5.16 17.05
C GLY A 391 15.25 6.13 18.24
N SER A 392 14.12 6.83 18.33
CA SER A 392 13.86 7.81 19.39
C SER A 392 12.38 7.93 19.74
N ILE A 393 12.07 7.93 21.03
CA ILE A 393 10.73 8.19 21.55
C ILE A 393 10.78 9.51 22.31
N GLU A 394 10.36 10.58 21.63
CA GLU A 394 10.55 11.96 22.09
C GLU A 394 9.30 12.85 21.94
N PRO A 395 8.11 12.39 22.35
CA PRO A 395 7.01 13.33 22.56
C PRO A 395 7.38 14.35 23.65
N GLN A 396 6.83 15.56 23.59
CA GLN A 396 7.16 16.59 24.58
C GLN A 396 6.74 16.18 26.01
N TYR A 397 5.62 15.47 26.10
CA TYR A 397 5.06 14.89 27.31
C TYR A 397 4.09 13.76 26.93
N SER A 398 3.82 12.85 27.87
CA SER A 398 2.79 11.82 27.74
C SER A 398 1.97 11.72 29.01
N ARG A 399 0.66 11.46 28.88
CA ARG A 399 -0.27 11.34 30.01
C ARG A 399 0.04 10.15 30.89
N TYR A 400 0.35 9.00 30.29
CA TYR A 400 0.53 7.74 31.02
C TYR A 400 1.94 7.16 30.92
N GLY A 401 2.77 7.62 29.99
CA GLY A 401 4.19 7.24 29.85
C GLY A 401 4.60 7.14 28.37
N HIS A 402 5.87 7.38 28.06
CA HIS A 402 6.38 7.22 26.68
C HIS A 402 6.52 5.74 26.34
N PHE A 403 6.89 4.92 27.32
CA PHE A 403 7.02 3.48 27.14
C PHE A 403 6.44 2.77 28.36
N VAL A 404 5.35 2.06 28.17
CA VAL A 404 4.61 1.42 29.27
C VAL A 404 4.43 -0.06 28.98
N VAL A 405 4.85 -0.89 29.93
CA VAL A 405 4.64 -2.34 29.91
C VAL A 405 3.74 -2.71 31.07
N LYS A 406 2.66 -3.45 30.79
CA LYS A 406 1.70 -3.88 31.81
C LYS A 406 1.51 -5.41 31.81
N ASN A 407 1.02 -5.90 32.95
CA ASN A 407 0.68 -7.30 33.15
C ASN A 407 1.89 -8.20 32.85
N ASP A 408 1.72 -9.26 32.06
CA ASP A 408 2.77 -10.25 31.79
C ASP A 408 3.50 -9.99 30.46
N ALA A 409 3.37 -8.77 29.91
CA ALA A 409 4.07 -8.43 28.68
C ALA A 409 5.59 -8.34 28.90
N TRP A 410 6.31 -8.76 27.87
CA TRP A 410 7.77 -8.78 27.80
C TRP A 410 8.26 -8.15 26.50
N VAL A 411 9.09 -7.13 26.64
CA VAL A 411 9.78 -6.45 25.55
C VAL A 411 11.29 -6.36 25.78
N ILE A 412 12.00 -6.13 24.67
CA ILE A 412 13.41 -5.81 24.67
C ILE A 412 13.58 -4.46 23.98
N VAL A 413 14.12 -3.47 24.68
CA VAL A 413 14.41 -2.13 24.14
C VAL A 413 15.91 -1.91 24.19
N LYS A 414 16.53 -1.64 23.04
CA LYS A 414 17.97 -1.43 22.89
C LYS A 414 18.26 -0.20 22.04
N ASP A 415 19.26 0.57 22.44
CA ASP A 415 19.77 1.69 21.62
C ASP A 415 18.73 2.76 21.26
N THR A 416 17.69 2.90 22.10
CA THR A 416 16.61 3.89 21.92
C THR A 416 16.82 5.11 22.80
N ARG A 417 16.71 6.31 22.20
CA ARG A 417 16.71 7.60 22.90
C ARG A 417 15.33 7.94 23.44
N PHE A 418 15.25 8.50 24.64
CA PHE A 418 14.00 8.98 25.24
C PHE A 418 14.05 10.48 25.58
N GLU A 419 13.23 11.24 24.87
CA GLU A 419 12.90 12.68 24.98
C GLU A 419 11.70 13.01 25.85
N ALA A 420 11.74 13.94 26.81
CA ALA A 420 10.53 14.37 27.51
C ALA A 420 10.60 15.81 28.08
N THR A 421 10.81 16.80 27.21
CA THR A 421 11.16 18.17 27.63
C THR A 421 10.13 18.90 28.48
N GLN A 422 8.86 18.47 28.45
CA GLN A 422 7.76 19.13 29.14
C GLN A 422 6.99 18.21 30.10
N GLN A 423 7.48 16.97 30.34
CA GLN A 423 6.78 16.02 31.20
C GLN A 423 6.45 16.60 32.58
N PHE A 424 7.43 17.24 33.23
CA PHE A 424 7.27 17.84 34.55
C PHE A 424 6.24 18.98 34.60
N ALA A 425 5.98 19.65 33.48
CA ALA A 425 5.03 20.75 33.42
C ALA A 425 3.58 20.25 33.28
N PHE A 426 3.35 19.16 32.55
CA PHE A 426 2.00 18.68 32.24
C PHE A 426 1.58 17.48 33.11
N TRP A 427 2.49 16.56 33.40
CA TRP A 427 2.24 15.32 34.12
C TRP A 427 3.41 15.00 35.06
N PRO A 428 3.60 15.82 36.12
CA PRO A 428 4.78 15.74 37.00
C PRO A 428 4.94 14.38 37.69
N ASP A 429 3.83 13.68 37.93
CA ASP A 429 3.81 12.39 38.61
C ASP A 429 3.85 11.19 37.66
N THR A 430 3.92 11.41 36.35
CA THR A 430 3.98 10.34 35.35
C THR A 430 5.42 10.12 34.91
N PRO A 431 6.04 8.97 35.24
CA PRO A 431 7.36 8.59 34.74
C PRO A 431 7.33 8.30 33.24
N ILE A 432 8.48 8.48 32.58
CA ILE A 432 8.61 8.33 31.12
C ILE A 432 8.57 6.87 30.71
N ILE A 433 9.29 6.02 31.46
CA ILE A 433 9.26 4.57 31.27
C ILE A 433 8.61 3.97 32.50
N ARG A 434 7.60 3.11 32.28
CA ARG A 434 6.84 2.45 33.35
C ARG A 434 6.73 0.96 33.08
N LEU A 435 7.36 0.17 33.96
CA LEU A 435 7.25 -1.28 33.99
C LEU A 435 6.38 -1.63 35.19
N MET A 436 5.09 -1.89 34.93
CA MET A 436 4.07 -2.04 35.97
C MET A 436 4.19 -3.35 36.75
N PRO A 437 3.50 -3.52 37.90
CA PRO A 437 3.63 -4.70 38.73
C PRO A 437 3.20 -5.98 38.00
N GLY A 438 4.06 -6.99 38.01
CA GLY A 438 3.82 -8.27 37.31
C GLY A 438 4.67 -8.45 36.07
N THR A 439 5.21 -7.37 35.52
CA THR A 439 6.17 -7.45 34.41
C THR A 439 7.47 -8.12 34.86
N GLN A 440 8.03 -8.98 34.00
CA GLN A 440 9.27 -9.71 34.27
C GLN A 440 10.12 -9.78 33.01
N GLU A 441 11.42 -9.95 33.17
CA GLU A 441 12.39 -10.23 32.10
C GLU A 441 12.51 -9.16 31.01
N ASN A 442 11.80 -8.04 31.14
CA ASN A 442 11.97 -6.88 30.26
C ASN A 442 13.41 -6.37 30.36
N LEU A 443 14.02 -6.12 29.20
CA LEU A 443 15.32 -5.47 29.09
C LEU A 443 15.13 -4.09 28.48
N ILE A 444 15.40 -3.04 29.25
CA ILE A 444 15.32 -1.66 28.77
C ILE A 444 16.71 -1.03 28.83
N GLU A 445 17.30 -0.73 27.67
CA GLU A 445 18.51 0.08 27.54
C GLU A 445 18.14 1.48 27.00
N ALA A 446 17.96 2.43 27.92
CA ALA A 446 17.48 3.77 27.61
C ALA A 446 18.63 4.80 27.53
N PHE A 447 18.67 5.56 26.43
CA PHE A 447 19.58 6.69 26.25
C PHE A 447 18.92 8.01 26.64
N ALA A 448 18.84 8.28 27.95
CA ALA A 448 18.11 9.44 28.47
C ALA A 448 18.42 9.76 29.94
N SER A 449 18.09 10.99 30.36
CA SER A 449 18.04 11.41 31.77
C SER A 449 16.60 11.67 32.19
N ILE A 450 15.84 10.59 32.39
CA ILE A 450 14.39 10.61 32.60
C ILE A 450 13.99 9.79 33.83
N PRO A 451 12.85 10.12 34.47
CA PRO A 451 12.25 9.26 35.50
C PRO A 451 11.83 7.91 34.92
N ILE A 452 12.20 6.82 35.59
CA ILE A 452 11.82 5.45 35.26
C ILE A 452 11.20 4.80 36.50
N GLN A 453 10.03 4.20 36.32
CA GLN A 453 9.34 3.38 37.31
C GLN A 453 9.47 1.91 36.92
N ASN A 454 10.08 1.10 37.80
CA ASN A 454 10.24 -0.33 37.61
C ASN A 454 9.68 -1.07 38.83
N GLU A 455 8.45 -1.57 38.71
CA GLU A 455 7.72 -2.27 39.78
C GLU A 455 7.65 -3.79 39.55
N GLY A 456 8.34 -4.28 38.52
CA GLY A 456 8.45 -5.69 38.17
C GLY A 456 9.89 -6.23 38.32
N ALA A 457 10.08 -7.49 37.94
CA ALA A 457 11.39 -8.14 37.94
C ALA A 457 12.10 -7.90 36.59
N ASN A 458 12.42 -6.63 36.31
CA ASN A 458 12.97 -6.21 35.02
C ASN A 458 14.39 -5.67 35.12
N ILE A 459 15.10 -5.67 33.99
CA ILE A 459 16.44 -5.14 33.84
C ILE A 459 16.35 -3.77 33.14
N VAL A 460 16.79 -2.72 33.82
CA VAL A 460 16.83 -1.36 33.28
C VAL A 460 18.26 -0.86 33.34
N LYS A 461 18.80 -0.47 32.18
CA LYS A 461 20.09 0.17 32.03
C LYS A 461 19.86 1.57 31.46
N THR A 462 20.42 2.57 32.10
CA THR A 462 20.39 3.94 31.59
C THR A 462 21.79 4.37 31.17
N ARG A 463 21.88 4.96 29.98
CA ARG A 463 23.11 5.57 29.47
C ARG A 463 22.82 7.02 29.18
N SER A 464 23.35 7.94 29.97
CA SER A 464 23.27 9.37 29.64
C SER A 464 24.51 10.13 30.07
N PRO A 465 25.18 10.87 29.16
CA PRO A 465 26.25 11.79 29.54
C PRO A 465 25.73 13.02 30.29
N LYS A 466 24.40 13.23 30.37
CA LYS A 466 23.75 14.39 31.00
C LYS A 466 23.10 14.07 32.36
N ASN A 467 23.51 13.00 33.04
CA ASN A 467 22.91 12.50 34.29
C ASN A 467 22.72 13.58 35.38
N ALA A 468 21.53 14.19 35.41
CA ALA A 468 21.12 15.18 36.42
C ALA A 468 19.93 14.71 37.30
N TYR A 469 19.42 13.48 37.11
CA TYR A 469 18.30 12.95 37.91
C TYR A 469 18.70 11.67 38.65
N PRO A 470 19.22 11.77 39.89
CA PRO A 470 19.53 10.63 40.72
C PRO A 470 18.27 10.18 41.48
N ASN A 471 17.22 9.74 40.79
CA ASN A 471 16.03 9.19 41.45
C ASN A 471 15.43 8.06 40.61
N ALA A 472 16.20 6.98 40.39
CA ALA A 472 15.59 5.70 40.11
C ALA A 472 15.04 5.18 41.45
N ILE A 473 13.72 5.29 41.66
CA ILE A 473 13.04 4.60 42.75
C ILE A 473 12.94 3.13 42.32
N SER A 474 14.07 2.41 42.40
CA SER A 474 14.11 0.99 42.07
C SER A 474 14.07 0.18 43.36
N SER A 475 13.10 -0.72 43.50
CA SER A 475 13.12 -1.81 44.48
C SER A 475 14.04 -2.97 44.04
N ASN A 476 14.90 -2.73 43.04
CA ASN A 476 15.74 -3.76 42.44
C ASN A 476 16.87 -4.15 43.40
N ARG A 477 16.87 -5.41 43.85
CA ARG A 477 17.87 -5.97 44.79
C ARG A 477 19.19 -6.38 44.13
N PHE A 478 19.33 -6.19 42.82
CA PHE A 478 20.58 -6.45 42.11
C PHE A 478 21.24 -5.14 41.71
N ILE A 479 22.46 -4.96 42.22
CA ILE A 479 23.35 -3.83 41.98
C ILE A 479 23.51 -3.65 40.46
N ASN A 480 23.14 -2.48 39.96
CA ASN A 480 23.58 -2.02 38.63
C ASN A 480 25.11 -1.89 38.67
N THR A 481 25.83 -2.91 38.22
CA THR A 481 27.25 -2.76 37.88
C THR A 481 27.30 -2.03 36.55
N ALA A 482 27.96 -0.87 36.59
CA ALA A 482 28.24 0.01 35.45
C ALA A 482 29.05 -0.68 34.35
#